data_AF-A0A8J5SKA8-F1
#
_entry.id   AF-A0A8J5SKA8-F1
#
_cell.length_a   1.000
_cell.length_b   1.000
_cell.length_c   1.000
_cell.angle_alpha   90.00
_cell.angle_beta   90.00
_cell.angle_gamma   90.00
#
_symmetry.space_group_name_H-M   'P 1'
#
loop_
_entity.id
_entity.type
_entity.pdbx_description
1 polymer ?
#
loop_
_entity_poly.entity_id
_entity_poly.type
_entity_poly.pdbx_seq_one_letter_code
_entity_poly.pdbx_strand_id
1 'polypeptide(L)'
;MARLPLLVLLGAFFCACAAAAVVGSSSPLLPAANWKTMRDSYARKSEFRTVNRKTLGSCMNPSPYLAITVSTGGPLLLPDEAFLNVTVSGVLRPDRSHWIAMITPSNSSVSGCPLSGANYIQTGDLVNLTLLCHYPVKAQLLRTDAGYMGCKNSECQKRGASGACEVRTCAASLSFHVINFRTDVEFVLFSGGFLTPCLVTRSGPLRFANPAKPLHGHLSSTDSNATSMRLTWVSGDSRPQQVRYGGGKSATSVATTFTQDDMCSIPVLPSPAKDFGWHDPGYIHSAVMTGLQPSLSYTYRYGSDAVGWSDTIKFRTPPAGGSGEVSFVIFGDMGKAPLDPSVEHYIQPGSTSVAKAVATEIEAGKVDSIFHIGDISYATGFLVEWDFFLHLITPLASQVSYMTAIGNHERDYAGSGSVYPTPDSGGECGVAYESYFRMPASKDKPWYSIEQGSVHFIVMSTEHEWSEKSEQYKWMEEDLSSVDRSRTPWVIFIGHRPMYSSNIGVLPDVDPVFVVSVEPLLLKHKVDLVFFGHVHNYERTCAVYQGKCKGMPKKDAEGIDTYDNSNYAGPVHAIVGAGGFVLDRFPEITLGSWSLSRIAEFGYARVHATKTDILVQFVNSTTMAVRDQFKIVKGAR
;
A
#
# COMPACT_ATOMS: atom_id res chain seq x y z
N MET A 1 -39.17 13.44 5.38
CA MET A 1 -39.99 12.42 4.66
C MET A 1 -39.26 11.08 4.76
N ALA A 2 -40.04 10.02 4.96
CA ALA A 2 -39.61 8.74 5.54
C ALA A 2 -38.46 8.03 4.80
N ARG A 3 -37.51 7.49 5.58
CA ARG A 3 -36.41 6.62 5.11
C ARG A 3 -36.92 5.18 5.01
N LEU A 4 -36.73 4.54 3.86
CA LEU A 4 -36.82 3.09 3.67
C LEU A 4 -35.41 2.48 3.86
N PRO A 5 -35.25 1.32 4.50
CA PRO A 5 -33.96 0.63 4.59
C PRO A 5 -33.75 -0.22 3.33
N LEU A 6 -32.61 -0.04 2.67
CA LEU A 6 -32.21 -0.90 1.56
C LEU A 6 -31.61 -2.19 2.13
N LEU A 7 -32.31 -3.31 1.91
CA LEU A 7 -31.88 -4.64 2.27
C LEU A 7 -30.72 -5.08 1.36
N VAL A 8 -29.67 -5.63 1.98
CA VAL A 8 -28.49 -6.24 1.34
C VAL A 8 -28.92 -7.41 0.45
N LEU A 9 -28.54 -7.35 -0.84
CA LEU A 9 -28.63 -8.48 -1.77
C LEU A 9 -27.22 -9.04 -2.01
N LEU A 10 -26.87 -10.04 -1.20
CA LEU A 10 -25.84 -11.03 -1.55
C LEU A 10 -26.47 -12.00 -2.55
N GLY A 11 -26.11 -11.85 -3.81
CA GLY A 11 -26.57 -12.70 -4.90
C GLY A 11 -25.65 -12.58 -6.09
N ALA A 12 -24.66 -13.47 -6.16
CA ALA A 12 -23.91 -13.73 -7.37
C ALA A 12 -24.87 -14.02 -8.52
N PHE A 13 -24.88 -13.24 -9.59
CA PHE A 13 -25.43 -13.71 -10.86
C PHE A 13 -24.80 -13.00 -12.07
N PHE A 14 -24.30 -13.86 -12.96
CA PHE A 14 -24.28 -13.69 -14.41
C PHE A 14 -25.30 -12.66 -14.91
N CYS A 15 -24.87 -11.76 -15.78
CA CYS A 15 -25.78 -11.00 -16.63
C CYS A 15 -25.31 -11.08 -18.09
N ALA A 16 -26.04 -11.84 -18.90
CA ALA A 16 -26.18 -11.56 -20.32
C ALA A 16 -27.46 -10.74 -20.49
N CYS A 17 -27.31 -9.54 -21.05
CA CYS A 17 -28.36 -8.57 -21.30
C CYS A 17 -29.44 -9.08 -22.26
N ALA A 18 -30.69 -8.65 -22.04
CA ALA A 18 -31.65 -8.46 -23.12
C ALA A 18 -32.71 -7.39 -22.78
N ALA A 19 -32.88 -6.43 -23.69
CA ALA A 19 -34.13 -5.73 -23.98
C ALA A 19 -34.16 -5.46 -25.50
N ALA A 20 -34.99 -6.20 -26.26
CA ALA A 20 -36.29 -5.78 -26.84
C ALA A 20 -36.16 -4.79 -28.01
N ALA A 21 -36.87 -4.85 -29.14
CA ALA A 21 -37.76 -5.81 -29.82
C ALA A 21 -38.10 -5.19 -31.20
N VAL A 22 -38.14 -5.92 -32.33
CA VAL A 22 -38.97 -5.59 -33.53
C VAL A 22 -39.26 -6.85 -34.39
N VAL A 23 -40.55 -7.16 -34.51
CA VAL A 23 -41.36 -7.72 -35.63
C VAL A 23 -40.68 -8.52 -36.77
N GLY A 24 -41.24 -9.70 -37.10
CA GLY A 24 -41.14 -10.26 -38.46
C GLY A 24 -41.35 -11.78 -38.59
N SER A 25 -42.46 -12.16 -39.22
CA SER A 25 -42.94 -13.52 -39.55
C SER A 25 -42.00 -14.40 -40.40
N SER A 26 -42.02 -15.72 -40.15
CA SER A 26 -42.20 -16.84 -41.10
C SER A 26 -41.40 -18.10 -40.71
N SER A 27 -42.10 -19.24 -40.56
CA SER A 27 -41.53 -20.60 -40.44
C SER A 27 -41.14 -21.14 -41.83
N PRO A 28 -40.30 -22.19 -41.96
CA PRO A 28 -40.80 -23.59 -41.80
C PRO A 28 -39.81 -24.67 -41.27
N LEU A 29 -40.39 -25.71 -40.61
CA LEU A 29 -40.23 -27.19 -40.73
C LEU A 29 -38.80 -27.79 -40.94
N LEU A 30 -38.28 -28.90 -40.38
CA LEU A 30 -38.62 -30.14 -39.61
C LEU A 30 -37.22 -30.86 -39.36
N PRO A 31 -37.05 -32.04 -38.71
CA PRO A 31 -37.99 -32.98 -38.07
C PRO A 31 -37.62 -33.44 -36.64
N ALA A 32 -38.58 -34.15 -36.03
CA ALA A 32 -38.51 -34.82 -34.74
C ALA A 32 -37.89 -36.23 -34.81
N ALA A 33 -37.09 -36.60 -33.78
CA ALA A 33 -36.90 -37.92 -33.14
C ALA A 33 -35.75 -37.76 -32.12
N ASN A 34 -35.71 -38.31 -30.91
CA ASN A 34 -36.34 -39.50 -30.38
C ASN A 34 -36.34 -39.41 -28.83
N TRP A 35 -37.51 -39.44 -28.20
CA TRP A 35 -37.68 -39.44 -26.74
C TRP A 35 -37.66 -40.88 -26.23
N LYS A 36 -36.46 -41.41 -25.93
CA LYS A 36 -36.35 -42.68 -25.20
C LYS A 36 -35.00 -42.83 -24.50
N THR A 37 -34.87 -42.17 -23.34
CA THR A 37 -34.24 -42.68 -22.10
C THR A 37 -34.16 -41.55 -21.08
N MET A 38 -35.28 -41.25 -20.42
CA MET A 38 -35.32 -40.54 -19.14
C MET A 38 -36.41 -41.18 -18.27
N ARG A 39 -36.07 -42.34 -17.70
CA ARG A 39 -36.59 -42.83 -16.42
C ARG A 39 -35.73 -43.99 -15.97
N ASP A 40 -35.54 -44.04 -14.65
CA ASP A 40 -34.66 -44.92 -13.85
C ASP A 40 -33.24 -44.32 -13.69
N SER A 41 -32.80 -43.84 -12.52
CA SER A 41 -33.20 -44.16 -11.15
C SER A 41 -32.88 -42.99 -10.20
N TYR A 42 -33.92 -42.41 -9.61
CA TYR A 42 -33.84 -41.55 -8.43
C TYR A 42 -33.75 -42.46 -7.19
N ALA A 43 -32.54 -42.86 -6.83
CA ALA A 43 -32.24 -43.44 -5.52
C ALA A 43 -30.72 -43.54 -5.30
N ARG A 44 -30.11 -42.50 -4.69
CA ARG A 44 -29.07 -42.61 -3.63
C ARG A 44 -28.47 -41.26 -3.26
N LYS A 45 -28.67 -40.90 -1.98
CA LYS A 45 -27.77 -40.20 -1.04
C LYS A 45 -27.32 -38.76 -1.35
N SER A 46 -27.95 -37.83 -0.64
CA SER A 46 -27.40 -36.59 -0.03
C SER A 46 -25.88 -36.41 -0.13
N GLU A 47 -25.42 -35.44 -0.93
CA GLU A 47 -24.02 -35.01 -1.01
C GLU A 47 -23.58 -34.05 0.12
N PHE A 48 -24.46 -33.71 1.06
CA PHE A 48 -24.06 -33.11 2.34
C PHE A 48 -23.59 -34.19 3.32
N ARG A 49 -22.56 -34.96 2.95
CA ARG A 49 -21.89 -35.91 3.86
C ARG A 49 -20.55 -36.45 3.35
N THR A 50 -19.68 -35.57 2.87
CA THR A 50 -18.22 -35.79 2.90
C THR A 50 -17.51 -34.45 2.92
N VAL A 51 -17.70 -33.71 4.01
CA VAL A 51 -16.57 -32.92 4.53
C VAL A 51 -15.49 -33.96 4.79
N ASN A 52 -14.47 -33.99 3.94
CA ASN A 52 -13.26 -34.76 4.18
C ASN A 52 -12.67 -34.25 5.50
N ARG A 53 -13.13 -34.81 6.62
CA ARG A 53 -12.30 -35.01 7.81
C ARG A 53 -11.22 -36.02 7.42
N LYS A 54 -10.31 -35.63 6.54
CA LYS A 54 -8.93 -36.04 6.71
C LYS A 54 -8.51 -35.31 7.97
N THR A 55 -8.48 -36.03 9.10
CA THR A 55 -7.34 -35.86 10.00
C THR A 55 -6.11 -35.74 9.11
N LEU A 56 -5.35 -34.65 9.24
CA LEU A 56 -4.04 -34.46 8.60
C LEU A 56 -3.20 -35.70 8.89
N GLY A 57 -3.35 -36.73 8.05
CA GLY A 57 -2.54 -37.91 8.11
C GLY A 57 -1.15 -37.41 7.80
N SER A 58 -0.25 -37.54 8.79
CA SER A 58 1.18 -37.33 8.70
C SER A 58 1.63 -37.23 7.24
N CYS A 59 2.18 -36.09 6.82
CA CYS A 59 2.76 -35.96 5.48
C CYS A 59 3.56 -37.23 5.21
N MET A 60 3.28 -37.93 4.10
CA MET A 60 3.73 -39.31 3.92
C MET A 60 5.24 -39.41 4.20
N ASN A 61 5.57 -40.10 5.30
CA ASN A 61 6.90 -40.52 5.71
C ASN A 61 7.99 -39.43 5.51
N PRO A 62 8.04 -38.39 6.37
CA PRO A 62 9.09 -37.39 6.27
C PRO A 62 10.44 -38.09 6.39
N SER A 63 11.35 -37.80 5.48
CA SER A 63 12.70 -38.33 5.52
C SER A 63 13.34 -38.07 6.89
N PRO A 64 13.94 -39.08 7.55
CA PRO A 64 14.54 -38.90 8.86
C PRO A 64 15.79 -38.00 8.84
N TYR A 65 16.26 -37.63 7.65
CA TYR A 65 17.41 -36.75 7.44
C TYR A 65 17.00 -35.29 7.21
N LEU A 66 15.70 -34.98 7.18
CA LEU A 66 15.21 -33.63 6.91
C LEU A 66 15.69 -32.65 7.98
N ALA A 67 16.31 -31.57 7.54
CA ALA A 67 16.72 -30.47 8.38
C ALA A 67 16.53 -29.14 7.65
N ILE A 68 16.26 -28.09 8.43
CA ILE A 68 16.32 -26.71 7.97
C ILE A 68 17.49 -26.06 8.68
N THR A 69 18.48 -25.61 7.92
CA THR A 69 19.62 -24.86 8.45
C THR A 69 19.52 -23.44 7.97
N VAL A 70 19.49 -22.49 8.90
CA VAL A 70 19.47 -21.06 8.60
C VAL A 70 20.86 -20.49 8.89
N SER A 71 21.51 -20.01 7.84
CA SER A 71 22.81 -19.34 7.97
C SER A 71 22.59 -17.83 7.98
N THR A 72 23.02 -17.19 9.07
CA THR A 72 23.02 -15.73 9.23
C THR A 72 24.31 -15.09 8.71
N GLY A 73 25.34 -15.90 8.38
CA GLY A 73 26.68 -15.40 8.04
C GLY A 73 27.37 -14.63 9.18
N GLY A 74 26.83 -14.68 10.41
CA GLY A 74 27.20 -13.82 11.53
C GLY A 74 26.77 -14.38 12.90
N PRO A 75 26.41 -13.53 13.89
CA PRO A 75 26.01 -13.96 15.23
C PRO A 75 24.81 -14.91 15.25
N LEU A 76 24.63 -15.61 16.39
CA LEU A 76 23.47 -16.47 16.67
C LEU A 76 22.12 -15.74 16.71
N LEU A 77 22.13 -14.41 16.92
CA LEU A 77 20.94 -13.56 16.94
C LEU A 77 20.85 -12.74 15.64
N LEU A 78 19.63 -12.54 15.13
CA LEU A 78 19.38 -11.82 13.89
C LEU A 78 19.66 -10.31 14.07
N PRO A 79 20.31 -9.64 13.11
CA PRO A 79 20.40 -8.17 13.08
C PRO A 79 19.05 -7.57 12.67
N ASP A 80 18.95 -6.23 12.66
CA ASP A 80 17.69 -5.55 12.31
C ASP A 80 17.26 -5.71 10.84
N GLU A 81 18.21 -6.05 9.98
CA GLU A 81 17.97 -6.40 8.58
C GLU A 81 19.03 -7.40 8.12
N ALA A 82 18.62 -8.48 7.46
CA ALA A 82 19.52 -9.45 6.85
C ALA A 82 18.88 -10.18 5.67
N PHE A 83 19.74 -10.65 4.77
CA PHE A 83 19.40 -11.71 3.82
C PHE A 83 19.87 -13.06 4.41
N LEU A 84 18.92 -13.89 4.84
CA LEU A 84 19.17 -15.19 5.44
C LEU A 84 19.20 -16.27 4.35
N ASN A 85 20.23 -17.10 4.37
CA ASN A 85 20.27 -18.29 3.52
C ASN A 85 19.65 -19.48 4.26
N VAL A 86 18.49 -19.92 3.79
CA VAL A 86 17.70 -21.00 4.38
C VAL A 86 17.87 -22.25 3.53
N THR A 87 18.58 -23.23 4.08
CA THR A 87 18.85 -24.50 3.41
C THR A 87 17.95 -25.59 3.95
N VAL A 88 17.14 -26.18 3.08
CA VAL A 88 16.39 -27.41 3.35
C VAL A 88 17.19 -28.58 2.82
N SER A 89 17.71 -29.45 3.69
CA SER A 89 18.45 -30.65 3.32
C SER A 89 17.70 -31.92 3.69
N GLY A 90 18.21 -33.08 3.28
CA GLY A 90 17.62 -34.36 3.68
C GLY A 90 16.36 -34.76 2.91
N VAL A 91 15.99 -34.07 1.83
CA VAL A 91 14.79 -34.39 1.04
C VAL A 91 15.04 -35.65 0.21
N LEU A 92 14.29 -36.73 0.44
CA LEU A 92 14.45 -37.99 -0.33
C LEU A 92 13.98 -37.87 -1.78
N ARG A 93 12.88 -37.15 -2.02
CA ARG A 93 12.31 -36.94 -3.35
C ARG A 93 11.88 -35.48 -3.49
N PRO A 94 12.57 -34.67 -4.31
CA PRO A 94 12.13 -33.33 -4.63
C PRO A 94 10.72 -33.35 -5.23
N ASP A 95 9.89 -32.39 -4.82
CA ASP A 95 8.52 -32.25 -5.29
C ASP A 95 8.24 -30.78 -5.60
N ARG A 96 7.47 -30.52 -6.67
CA ARG A 96 7.15 -29.15 -7.11
C ARG A 96 6.26 -28.41 -6.11
N SER A 97 5.60 -29.14 -5.22
CA SER A 97 4.70 -28.63 -4.19
C SER A 97 5.41 -28.36 -2.85
N HIS A 98 6.72 -28.62 -2.74
CA HIS A 98 7.48 -28.26 -1.55
C HIS A 98 7.72 -26.76 -1.49
N TRP A 99 7.44 -26.18 -0.33
CA TRP A 99 7.60 -24.76 -0.07
C TRP A 99 7.95 -24.50 1.38
N ILE A 100 8.60 -23.37 1.64
CA ILE A 100 9.01 -22.96 2.97
C ILE A 100 8.39 -21.60 3.30
N ALA A 101 7.91 -21.47 4.52
CA ALA A 101 7.27 -20.27 5.04
C ALA A 101 8.13 -19.63 6.11
N MET A 102 8.15 -18.30 6.16
CA MET A 102 8.61 -17.52 7.29
C MET A 102 7.42 -17.19 8.20
N ILE A 103 7.43 -17.69 9.43
CA ILE A 103 6.34 -17.56 10.40
C ILE A 103 6.78 -16.62 11.52
N THR A 104 5.92 -15.65 11.85
CA THR A 104 6.09 -14.79 13.03
C THR A 104 4.75 -14.51 13.72
N PRO A 105 4.68 -14.52 15.06
CA PRO A 105 5.68 -15.07 15.96
C PRO A 105 5.92 -16.57 15.72
N SER A 106 7.05 -17.12 16.18
CA SER A 106 7.43 -18.52 15.90
C SER A 106 6.41 -19.56 16.39
N ASN A 107 5.59 -19.21 17.37
CA ASN A 107 4.56 -20.08 17.97
C ASN A 107 3.20 -19.99 17.27
N SER A 108 3.06 -19.20 16.20
CA SER A 108 1.81 -19.05 15.46
C SER A 108 1.30 -20.36 14.86
N SER A 109 -0.02 -20.45 14.72
CA SER A 109 -0.66 -21.65 14.16
C SER A 109 -0.38 -21.80 12.67
N VAL A 110 0.29 -22.89 12.32
CA VAL A 110 0.53 -23.29 10.93
C VAL A 110 -0.39 -24.42 10.46
N SER A 111 -1.52 -24.63 11.15
CA SER A 111 -2.54 -25.55 10.67
C SER A 111 -3.20 -25.02 9.40
N GLY A 112 -3.61 -25.92 8.51
CA GLY A 112 -4.37 -25.53 7.32
C GLY A 112 -5.73 -24.92 7.69
N CYS A 113 -6.05 -23.78 7.09
CA CYS A 113 -7.32 -23.07 7.24
C CYS A 113 -7.91 -22.73 5.86
N PRO A 114 -8.75 -23.62 5.29
CA PRO A 114 -9.29 -23.39 3.95
C PRO A 114 -10.13 -22.11 3.82
N LEU A 115 -10.75 -21.66 4.93
CA LEU A 115 -11.59 -20.48 4.94
C LEU A 115 -10.80 -19.16 4.83
N SER A 116 -9.50 -19.15 5.14
CA SER A 116 -8.66 -17.96 4.96
C SER A 116 -8.64 -17.49 3.49
N GLY A 117 -8.92 -18.39 2.54
CA GLY A 117 -9.09 -18.04 1.13
C GLY A 117 -10.15 -16.98 0.87
N ALA A 118 -11.26 -17.00 1.61
CA ALA A 118 -12.30 -15.98 1.48
C ALA A 118 -11.82 -14.60 1.96
N ASN A 119 -10.93 -14.58 2.95
CA ASN A 119 -10.38 -13.35 3.50
C ASN A 119 -9.34 -12.70 2.55
N TYR A 120 -8.60 -13.47 1.74
CA TYR A 120 -7.75 -12.90 0.69
C TYR A 120 -8.57 -12.27 -0.44
N ILE A 121 -9.64 -12.96 -0.86
CA ILE A 121 -10.56 -12.44 -1.90
C ILE A 121 -11.19 -11.13 -1.44
N GLN A 122 -11.52 -11.03 -0.15
CA GLN A 122 -12.07 -9.83 0.45
C GLN A 122 -11.15 -8.61 0.28
N THR A 123 -9.84 -8.74 0.33
CA THR A 123 -8.91 -7.60 0.20
C THR A 123 -8.55 -7.28 -1.24
N GLY A 124 -9.10 -8.01 -2.21
CA GLY A 124 -8.76 -7.89 -3.63
C GLY A 124 -7.54 -8.69 -4.08
N ASP A 125 -6.88 -9.45 -3.19
CA ASP A 125 -5.77 -10.31 -3.57
C ASP A 125 -6.29 -11.68 -4.07
N LEU A 126 -6.22 -11.87 -5.38
CA LEU A 126 -6.64 -13.09 -6.07
C LEU A 126 -5.47 -14.05 -6.36
N VAL A 127 -4.26 -13.73 -5.87
CA VAL A 127 -3.10 -14.62 -5.99
C VAL A 127 -3.35 -15.87 -5.15
N ASN A 128 -2.81 -17.00 -5.63
CA ASN A 128 -2.84 -18.24 -4.87
C ASN A 128 -1.88 -18.12 -3.68
N LEU A 129 -2.41 -17.73 -2.52
CA LEU A 129 -1.71 -17.63 -1.25
C LEU A 129 -1.93 -18.87 -0.37
N THR A 130 -1.12 -18.98 0.69
CA THR A 130 -1.16 -20.14 1.59
C THR A 130 -2.43 -20.14 2.45
N LEU A 131 -3.11 -21.28 2.53
CA LEU A 131 -4.29 -21.44 3.37
C LEU A 131 -3.90 -21.92 4.78
N LEU A 132 -3.23 -21.05 5.54
CA LEU A 132 -2.85 -21.28 6.94
C LEU A 132 -3.78 -20.51 7.91
N CYS A 133 -3.89 -20.99 9.16
CA CYS A 133 -4.62 -20.31 10.24
C CYS A 133 -3.94 -19.03 10.72
N HIS A 134 -2.64 -18.86 10.42
CA HIS A 134 -1.89 -17.63 10.65
C HIS A 134 -1.20 -17.28 9.34
N TYR A 135 -1.28 -16.01 8.95
CA TYR A 135 -0.63 -15.55 7.73
C TYR A 135 0.90 -15.70 7.85
N PRO A 136 1.57 -16.44 6.93
CA PRO A 136 3.02 -16.44 6.89
C PRO A 136 3.48 -15.09 6.34
N VAL A 137 4.51 -14.51 6.94
CA VAL A 137 5.06 -13.22 6.49
C VAL A 137 5.50 -13.30 5.04
N LYS A 138 6.18 -14.39 4.68
CA LYS A 138 6.70 -14.68 3.34
C LYS A 138 6.71 -16.18 3.09
N ALA A 139 6.64 -16.58 1.83
CA ALA A 139 6.81 -17.98 1.42
C ALA A 139 7.59 -18.11 0.11
N GLN A 140 8.32 -19.21 -0.05
CA GLN A 140 9.00 -19.56 -1.31
C GLN A 140 8.84 -21.05 -1.65
N LEU A 141 8.67 -21.36 -2.93
CA LEU A 141 8.67 -22.75 -3.41
C LEU A 141 10.11 -23.25 -3.54
N LEU A 142 10.45 -24.44 -3.03
CA LEU A 142 11.81 -24.98 -3.12
C LEU A 142 12.31 -25.16 -4.56
N ARG A 143 11.38 -25.30 -5.52
CA ARG A 143 11.71 -25.39 -6.96
C ARG A 143 12.33 -24.12 -7.55
N THR A 144 12.32 -22.99 -6.82
CA THR A 144 13.02 -21.77 -7.25
C THR A 144 14.54 -21.94 -7.21
N ASP A 145 15.05 -22.86 -6.37
CA ASP A 145 16.42 -23.36 -6.48
C ASP A 145 16.54 -24.27 -7.72
N ALA A 146 17.32 -23.82 -8.70
CA ALA A 146 17.51 -24.51 -9.99
C ALA A 146 18.16 -25.91 -9.86
N GLY A 147 18.81 -26.21 -8.74
CA GLY A 147 19.42 -27.50 -8.42
C GLY A 147 18.46 -28.48 -7.74
N TYR A 148 17.36 -28.01 -7.16
CA TYR A 148 16.49 -28.81 -6.31
C TYR A 148 15.80 -29.96 -7.05
N MET A 149 15.09 -29.65 -8.14
CA MET A 149 14.33 -30.66 -8.90
C MET A 149 15.24 -31.74 -9.52
N GLY A 150 16.46 -31.37 -9.88
CA GLY A 150 17.46 -32.29 -10.42
C GLY A 150 18.32 -32.97 -9.37
N CYS A 151 18.07 -32.72 -8.07
CA CYS A 151 18.90 -33.22 -6.97
C CYS A 151 20.41 -32.92 -7.15
N LYS A 152 20.76 -31.73 -7.67
CA LYS A 152 22.17 -31.39 -7.96
C LYS A 152 22.99 -31.26 -6.68
N ASN A 153 22.39 -30.70 -5.63
CA ASN A 153 22.96 -30.59 -4.29
C ASN A 153 22.60 -31.84 -3.48
N SER A 154 23.17 -32.99 -3.86
CA SER A 154 22.87 -34.26 -3.20
C SER A 154 23.89 -34.62 -2.11
N GLU A 155 23.39 -35.12 -0.99
CA GLU A 155 24.20 -35.64 0.11
C GLU A 155 23.96 -37.14 0.28
N CYS A 156 25.01 -37.88 0.63
CA CYS A 156 24.89 -39.29 0.96
C CYS A 156 24.72 -39.47 2.47
N GLN A 157 23.53 -39.87 2.90
CA GLN A 157 23.20 -40.04 4.31
C GLN A 157 23.59 -41.41 4.85
N LYS A 158 23.63 -42.42 3.98
CA LYS A 158 24.02 -43.79 4.34
C LYS A 158 24.84 -44.42 3.23
N ARG A 159 26.02 -44.94 3.58
CA ARG A 159 26.87 -45.74 2.69
C ARG A 159 26.78 -47.21 3.04
N GLY A 160 26.73 -48.06 2.02
CA GLY A 160 26.77 -49.50 2.16
C GLY A 160 28.16 -50.04 2.43
N ALA A 161 28.27 -51.34 2.67
CA ALA A 161 29.54 -52.03 2.93
C ALA A 161 30.55 -51.91 1.77
N SER A 162 30.08 -51.66 0.54
CA SER A 162 30.91 -51.39 -0.64
C SER A 162 31.38 -49.94 -0.79
N GLY A 163 31.00 -49.05 0.14
CA GLY A 163 31.25 -47.61 0.05
C GLY A 163 30.28 -46.83 -0.86
N ALA A 164 29.42 -47.54 -1.60
CA ALA A 164 28.38 -46.95 -2.44
C ALA A 164 27.32 -46.24 -1.60
N CYS A 165 26.74 -45.17 -2.14
CA CYS A 165 25.68 -44.45 -1.46
C CYS A 165 24.35 -45.21 -1.56
N GLU A 166 23.82 -45.66 -0.43
CA GLU A 166 22.53 -46.35 -0.35
C GLU A 166 21.36 -45.37 -0.21
N VAL A 167 21.55 -44.29 0.56
CA VAL A 167 20.53 -43.27 0.76
C VAL A 167 21.09 -41.92 0.36
N ARG A 168 20.55 -41.40 -0.76
CA ARG A 168 20.86 -40.08 -1.27
C ARG A 168 19.69 -39.14 -0.97
N THR A 169 20.00 -37.96 -0.47
CA THR A 169 19.03 -36.88 -0.23
C THR A 169 19.41 -35.65 -1.02
N CYS A 170 18.44 -34.81 -1.33
CA CYS A 170 18.59 -33.56 -2.05
C CYS A 170 18.46 -32.37 -1.10
N ALA A 171 19.00 -31.24 -1.51
CA ALA A 171 18.87 -29.97 -0.79
C ALA A 171 18.43 -28.83 -1.72
N ALA A 172 17.83 -27.80 -1.13
CA ALA A 172 17.58 -26.50 -1.73
C ALA A 172 18.03 -25.40 -0.78
N SER A 173 18.59 -24.32 -1.31
CA SER A 173 18.98 -23.13 -0.55
C SER A 173 18.31 -21.90 -1.13
N LEU A 174 17.58 -21.17 -0.28
CA LEU A 174 16.78 -20.01 -0.65
C LEU A 174 17.19 -18.80 0.19
N SER A 175 17.13 -17.60 -0.39
CA SER A 175 17.43 -16.35 0.30
C SER A 175 16.15 -15.65 0.74
N PHE A 176 16.08 -15.26 2.01
CA PHE A 176 14.98 -14.49 2.59
C PHE A 176 15.48 -13.17 3.16
N HIS A 177 14.90 -12.06 2.71
CA HIS A 177 15.07 -10.75 3.32
C HIS A 177 14.19 -10.65 4.55
N VAL A 178 14.83 -10.42 5.70
CA VAL A 178 14.19 -10.36 7.01
C VAL A 178 14.54 -9.04 7.66
N ILE A 179 13.52 -8.38 8.23
CA ILE A 179 13.65 -7.16 9.02
C ILE A 179 13.18 -7.41 10.45
N ASN A 180 13.64 -6.60 11.39
CA ASN A 180 13.22 -6.69 12.78
C ASN A 180 11.83 -6.08 13.00
N PHE A 181 10.83 -6.95 12.98
CA PHE A 181 9.43 -6.67 13.33
C PHE A 181 9.10 -7.15 14.77
N ARG A 182 10.07 -7.01 15.70
CA ARG A 182 9.93 -7.20 17.17
C ARG A 182 9.73 -8.63 17.68
N THR A 183 9.25 -9.53 16.84
CA THR A 183 8.86 -10.90 17.20
C THR A 183 9.85 -11.90 16.61
N ASP A 184 9.93 -13.09 17.19
CA ASP A 184 10.84 -14.14 16.71
C ASP A 184 10.31 -14.81 15.43
N VAL A 185 11.22 -15.41 14.67
CA VAL A 185 10.92 -15.98 13.36
C VAL A 185 11.21 -17.47 13.35
N GLU A 186 10.38 -18.27 12.72
CA GLU A 186 10.68 -19.66 12.39
C GLU A 186 10.47 -19.94 10.90
N PHE A 187 11.33 -20.78 10.33
CA PHE A 187 11.12 -21.31 8.99
C PHE A 187 10.47 -22.69 9.05
N VAL A 188 9.39 -22.85 8.29
CA VAL A 188 8.57 -24.06 8.32
C VAL A 188 8.45 -24.64 6.92
N LEU A 189 8.87 -25.89 6.74
CA LEU A 189 8.77 -26.60 5.47
C LEU A 189 7.42 -27.29 5.36
N PHE A 190 6.78 -27.13 4.21
CA PHE A 190 5.53 -27.77 3.86
C PHE A 190 5.64 -28.55 2.54
N SER A 191 4.71 -29.49 2.39
CA SER A 191 4.40 -30.21 1.15
C SER A 191 2.94 -30.01 0.77
N GLY A 192 2.52 -30.46 -0.41
CA GLY A 192 1.13 -30.38 -0.85
C GLY A 192 0.70 -29.00 -1.38
N GLY A 193 1.65 -28.07 -1.57
CA GLY A 193 1.40 -26.74 -2.10
C GLY A 193 0.65 -25.83 -1.12
N PHE A 194 0.21 -24.68 -1.61
CA PHE A 194 -0.40 -23.62 -0.78
C PHE A 194 -1.85 -23.90 -0.36
N LEU A 195 -2.61 -24.65 -1.18
CA LEU A 195 -4.03 -24.94 -0.93
C LEU A 195 -4.25 -26.07 0.08
N THR A 196 -3.32 -27.02 0.14
CA THR A 196 -3.39 -28.17 1.06
C THR A 196 -2.06 -28.33 1.80
N PRO A 197 -1.68 -27.31 2.61
CA PRO A 197 -0.37 -27.27 3.23
C PRO A 197 -0.22 -28.42 4.24
N CYS A 198 0.85 -29.18 4.10
CA CYS A 198 1.17 -30.30 4.98
C CYS A 198 2.54 -30.05 5.63
N LEU A 199 2.53 -29.84 6.95
CA LEU A 199 3.73 -29.55 7.76
C LEU A 199 4.73 -30.70 7.72
N VAL A 200 5.94 -30.45 7.23
CA VAL A 200 7.01 -31.46 7.11
C VAL A 200 8.03 -31.35 8.24
N THR A 201 8.64 -30.17 8.43
CA THR A 201 9.65 -29.93 9.48
C THR A 201 9.79 -28.44 9.78
N ARG A 202 10.53 -28.09 10.84
CA ARG A 202 10.72 -26.72 11.33
C ARG A 202 12.21 -26.45 11.61
N SER A 203 12.63 -25.20 11.49
CA SER A 203 14.00 -24.77 11.85
C SER A 203 14.23 -24.60 13.35
N GLY A 204 13.17 -24.37 14.12
CA GLY A 204 13.25 -23.76 15.43
C GLY A 204 13.29 -22.22 15.37
N PRO A 205 13.02 -21.55 16.50
CA PRO A 205 12.89 -20.09 16.55
C PRO A 205 14.24 -19.38 16.45
N LEU A 206 14.25 -18.27 15.70
CA LEU A 206 15.35 -17.33 15.53
C LEU A 206 14.94 -15.99 16.14
N ARG A 207 15.80 -15.42 16.97
CA ARG A 207 15.51 -14.17 17.69
C ARG A 207 16.38 -13.04 17.18
N PHE A 208 15.80 -11.85 17.08
CA PHE A 208 16.55 -10.62 16.85
C PHE A 208 17.43 -10.30 18.06
N ALA A 209 18.60 -9.69 17.80
CA ALA A 209 19.55 -9.29 18.82
C ALA A 209 18.95 -8.23 19.76
N ASN A 210 18.11 -7.35 19.21
CA ASN A 210 17.38 -6.35 19.97
C ASN A 210 15.98 -6.12 19.37
N PRO A 211 14.99 -6.96 19.73
CA PRO A 211 13.63 -6.80 19.21
C PRO A 211 12.95 -5.50 19.66
N ALA A 212 13.49 -4.82 20.68
CA ALA A 212 12.99 -3.54 21.17
C ALA A 212 13.61 -2.32 20.46
N LYS A 213 14.55 -2.51 19.53
CA LYS A 213 15.26 -1.40 18.89
C LYS A 213 14.27 -0.41 18.25
N PRO A 214 14.48 0.90 18.38
CA PRO A 214 13.70 1.89 17.66
C PRO A 214 14.06 1.87 16.17
N LEU A 215 13.06 1.67 15.32
CA LEU A 215 13.20 1.51 13.87
C LEU A 215 12.20 2.38 13.11
N HIS A 216 12.47 2.57 11.82
CA HIS A 216 11.58 3.18 10.84
C HIS A 216 11.12 4.61 11.16
N GLY A 217 12.04 5.43 11.67
CA GLY A 217 11.84 6.85 11.90
C GLY A 217 11.43 7.60 10.64
N HIS A 218 10.28 8.26 10.66
CA HIS A 218 9.74 9.05 9.57
C HIS A 218 9.19 10.39 10.05
N LEU A 219 9.36 11.42 9.21
CA LEU A 219 9.11 12.81 9.52
C LEU A 219 7.79 13.30 8.93
N SER A 220 7.05 14.13 9.67
CA SER A 220 5.93 14.90 9.14
C SER A 220 6.00 16.35 9.59
N SER A 221 5.53 17.26 8.73
CA SER A 221 5.39 18.67 9.08
C SER A 221 4.23 18.87 10.05
N THR A 222 4.44 19.71 11.05
CA THR A 222 3.45 19.99 12.11
C THR A 222 2.83 21.37 12.03
N ASP A 223 3.47 22.30 11.31
CA ASP A 223 3.01 23.67 11.15
C ASP A 223 3.48 24.27 9.82
N SER A 224 2.78 25.33 9.38
CA SER A 224 3.11 26.11 8.18
C SER A 224 4.32 27.04 8.36
N ASN A 225 4.86 27.19 9.57
CA ASN A 225 6.03 28.03 9.82
C ASN A 225 7.34 27.27 9.61
N ALA A 226 7.28 25.94 9.42
CA ALA A 226 8.43 25.03 9.32
C ALA A 226 9.41 25.16 10.51
N THR A 227 8.90 25.56 11.68
CA THR A 227 9.70 25.72 12.91
C THR A 227 9.64 24.50 13.82
N SER A 228 8.78 23.54 13.47
CA SER A 228 8.72 22.25 14.12
C SER A 228 8.52 21.11 13.11
N MET A 229 9.02 19.94 13.48
CA MET A 229 8.90 18.69 12.71
C MET A 229 8.58 17.56 13.68
N ARG A 230 7.60 16.73 13.34
CA ARG A 230 7.30 15.51 14.08
C ARG A 230 8.18 14.38 13.55
N LEU A 231 8.73 13.59 14.46
CA LEU A 231 9.32 12.30 14.17
C LEU A 231 8.45 11.21 14.80
N THR A 232 8.11 10.21 14.01
CA THR A 232 7.39 9.00 14.45
C THR A 232 8.24 7.76 14.15
N TRP A 233 8.27 6.78 15.04
CA TRP A 233 9.03 5.53 14.89
C TRP A 233 8.38 4.37 15.65
N VAL A 234 8.80 3.14 15.35
CA VAL A 234 8.28 1.91 15.99
C VAL A 234 9.35 1.30 16.90
N SER A 235 8.94 0.74 18.04
CA SER A 235 9.81 0.04 18.98
C SER A 235 9.05 -1.07 19.72
N GLY A 236 9.77 -2.06 20.24
CA GLY A 236 9.20 -3.09 21.11
C GLY A 236 9.06 -2.68 22.59
N ASP A 237 9.33 -1.43 22.97
CA ASP A 237 9.25 -0.95 24.36
C ASP A 237 8.32 0.26 24.49
N SER A 238 7.42 0.22 25.49
CA SER A 238 6.39 1.24 25.68
C SER A 238 6.86 2.49 26.41
N ARG A 239 8.05 2.48 27.03
CA ARG A 239 8.50 3.60 27.84
C ARG A 239 8.85 4.78 26.93
N PRO A 240 8.64 6.01 27.40
CA PRO A 240 9.06 7.20 26.66
C PRO A 240 10.53 7.12 26.23
N GLN A 241 10.77 7.43 24.97
CA GLN A 241 12.09 7.51 24.35
C GLN A 241 12.38 8.97 24.02
N GLN A 242 13.52 9.26 23.40
CA GLN A 242 13.88 10.64 23.04
C GLN A 242 14.32 10.72 21.58
N VAL A 243 14.05 11.87 20.96
CA VAL A 243 14.80 12.35 19.79
C VAL A 243 15.84 13.36 20.29
N ARG A 244 17.09 13.23 19.84
CA ARG A 244 18.17 14.21 20.06
C ARG A 244 18.48 14.86 18.72
N TYR A 245 18.51 16.19 18.66
CA TYR A 245 18.62 16.93 17.40
C TYR A 245 19.36 18.26 17.56
N GLY A 246 19.83 18.82 16.44
CA GLY A 246 20.29 20.21 16.35
C GLY A 246 21.37 20.62 17.37
N GLY A 247 22.38 19.77 17.59
CA GLY A 247 23.55 20.12 18.39
C GLY A 247 23.33 20.14 19.91
N GLY A 248 22.30 19.47 20.42
CA GLY A 248 22.11 19.28 21.88
C GLY A 248 20.66 19.39 22.37
N LYS A 249 19.70 19.69 21.50
CA LYS A 249 18.28 19.68 21.85
C LYS A 249 17.78 18.24 21.96
N SER A 250 16.74 18.04 22.77
CA SER A 250 16.01 16.79 22.82
C SER A 250 14.51 17.02 22.99
N ALA A 251 13.72 16.05 22.53
CA ALA A 251 12.30 15.97 22.80
C ALA A 251 11.93 14.54 23.20
N THR A 252 11.10 14.40 24.23
CA THR A 252 10.61 13.11 24.71
C THR A 252 9.42 12.66 23.87
N SER A 253 9.37 11.38 23.52
CA SER A 253 8.26 10.81 22.77
C SER A 253 7.08 10.43 23.66
N VAL A 254 5.90 10.49 23.07
CA VAL A 254 4.70 9.81 23.57
C VAL A 254 4.59 8.49 22.81
N ALA A 255 4.50 7.38 23.54
CA ALA A 255 4.27 6.05 22.99
C ALA A 255 2.77 5.75 22.96
N THR A 256 2.29 5.22 21.84
CA THR A 256 0.93 4.69 21.66
C THR A 256 0.98 3.34 20.98
N THR A 257 -0.11 2.60 21.01
CA THR A 257 -0.27 1.34 20.28
C THR A 257 -1.74 1.15 19.94
N PHE A 258 -2.04 0.12 19.16
CA PHE A 258 -3.37 -0.39 18.90
C PHE A 258 -3.35 -1.91 19.04
N THR A 259 -4.52 -2.50 19.26
CA THR A 259 -4.73 -3.91 19.58
C THR A 259 -5.69 -4.57 18.59
N GLN A 260 -5.83 -5.91 18.68
CA GLN A 260 -6.83 -6.64 17.88
C GLN A 260 -8.24 -6.08 18.07
N ASP A 261 -8.56 -5.62 19.29
CA ASP A 261 -9.90 -5.15 19.62
C ASP A 261 -10.26 -3.86 18.88
N ASP A 262 -9.25 -3.04 18.53
CA ASP A 262 -9.41 -1.79 17.79
C ASP A 262 -9.73 -2.03 16.30
N MET A 263 -9.42 -3.21 15.76
CA MET A 263 -9.73 -3.56 14.36
C MET A 263 -11.24 -3.78 14.18
N CYS A 264 -11.75 -3.37 13.03
CA CYS A 264 -13.14 -3.55 12.67
C CYS A 264 -13.40 -4.98 12.20
N SER A 265 -14.54 -5.55 12.57
CA SER A 265 -14.98 -6.85 12.07
C SER A 265 -16.50 -6.95 12.15
N ILE A 266 -17.14 -7.53 11.12
CA ILE A 266 -18.58 -7.80 11.15
C ILE A 266 -18.85 -9.30 10.91
N PRO A 267 -19.93 -9.88 11.48
CA PRO A 267 -20.14 -11.33 11.42
C PRO A 267 -20.21 -11.94 10.01
N VAL A 268 -20.69 -11.17 9.04
CA VAL A 268 -20.85 -11.62 7.64
C VAL A 268 -19.60 -11.44 6.79
N LEU A 269 -18.61 -10.71 7.30
CA LEU A 269 -17.36 -10.39 6.61
C LEU A 269 -16.25 -10.31 7.67
N PRO A 270 -15.69 -11.44 8.14
CA PRO A 270 -14.64 -11.43 9.16
C PRO A 270 -13.39 -10.68 8.71
N SER A 271 -12.82 -9.85 9.57
CA SER A 271 -11.61 -9.09 9.24
C SER A 271 -10.34 -9.94 9.33
N PRO A 272 -9.47 -9.95 8.29
CA PRO A 272 -8.10 -10.45 8.42
C PRO A 272 -7.32 -9.68 9.50
N ALA A 273 -7.47 -8.35 9.57
CA ALA A 273 -6.78 -7.50 10.55
C ALA A 273 -7.05 -7.92 12.00
N LYS A 274 -8.28 -8.37 12.31
CA LYS A 274 -8.69 -8.80 13.66
C LYS A 274 -8.35 -10.25 13.98
N ASP A 275 -8.03 -11.07 12.98
CA ASP A 275 -7.86 -12.52 13.13
C ASP A 275 -6.49 -12.97 12.59
N PHE A 276 -6.46 -13.79 11.53
CA PHE A 276 -5.25 -14.46 11.07
C PHE A 276 -4.17 -13.56 10.45
N GLY A 277 -4.52 -12.32 10.06
CA GLY A 277 -3.58 -11.31 9.57
C GLY A 277 -3.03 -10.40 10.66
N TRP A 278 -3.48 -10.56 11.91
CA TRP A 278 -3.00 -9.77 13.03
C TRP A 278 -1.51 -9.97 13.28
N HIS A 279 -0.83 -8.86 13.49
CA HIS A 279 0.54 -8.80 14.00
C HIS A 279 0.64 -7.64 14.98
N ASP A 280 1.28 -7.87 16.13
CA ASP A 280 1.40 -6.84 17.17
C ASP A 280 2.29 -5.67 16.68
N PRO A 281 1.76 -4.43 16.61
CA PRO A 281 2.49 -3.29 16.06
C PRO A 281 3.62 -2.78 16.98
N GLY A 282 3.76 -3.35 18.19
CA GLY A 282 4.62 -2.83 19.22
C GLY A 282 4.13 -1.48 19.72
N TYR A 283 5.05 -0.51 19.82
CA TYR A 283 4.76 0.83 20.29
C TYR A 283 5.21 1.86 19.26
N ILE A 284 4.28 2.71 18.85
CA ILE A 284 4.50 3.83 17.96
C ILE A 284 4.82 5.04 18.82
N HIS A 285 6.06 5.51 18.73
CA HIS A 285 6.55 6.70 19.42
C HIS A 285 6.43 7.91 18.52
N SER A 286 6.01 9.03 19.09
CA SER A 286 5.99 10.31 18.38
C SER A 286 6.56 11.43 19.25
N ALA A 287 7.49 12.22 18.71
CA ALA A 287 8.07 13.40 19.35
C ALA A 287 8.09 14.58 18.38
N VAL A 288 7.96 15.81 18.89
CA VAL A 288 8.01 17.03 18.07
C VAL A 288 9.31 17.77 18.35
N MET A 289 10.15 17.89 17.33
CA MET A 289 11.36 18.72 17.34
C MET A 289 10.94 20.17 17.11
N THR A 290 11.25 21.07 18.04
CA THR A 290 10.86 22.49 17.99
C THR A 290 12.07 23.43 17.92
N GLY A 291 11.79 24.69 17.54
CA GLY A 291 12.81 25.73 17.39
C GLY A 291 13.77 25.44 16.25
N LEU A 292 13.24 24.86 15.17
CA LEU A 292 13.93 24.67 13.91
C LEU A 292 13.81 25.94 13.06
N GLN A 293 14.73 26.09 12.12
CA GLN A 293 14.69 27.15 11.11
C GLN A 293 14.28 26.54 9.77
N PRO A 294 13.40 27.19 8.99
CA PRO A 294 12.98 26.72 7.67
C PRO A 294 14.14 26.49 6.70
N SER A 295 13.95 25.58 5.76
CA SER A 295 14.94 25.26 4.70
C SER A 295 16.34 24.87 5.17
N LEU A 296 16.55 24.57 6.45
CA LEU A 296 17.84 24.22 7.04
C LEU A 296 17.97 22.71 7.28
N SER A 297 19.21 22.21 7.19
CA SER A 297 19.51 20.82 7.54
C SER A 297 19.91 20.67 9.00
N TYR A 298 19.42 19.61 9.62
CA TYR A 298 19.76 19.20 10.98
C TYR A 298 20.12 17.72 11.00
N THR A 299 20.85 17.30 12.03
CA THR A 299 21.00 15.89 12.35
C THR A 299 20.12 15.52 13.54
N TYR A 300 19.65 14.28 13.56
CA TYR A 300 18.93 13.70 14.68
C TYR A 300 19.23 12.22 14.85
N ARG A 301 18.94 11.70 16.04
CA ARG A 301 18.82 10.27 16.32
C ARG A 301 17.72 10.05 17.35
N TYR A 302 17.11 8.87 17.38
CA TYR A 302 15.99 8.58 18.27
C TYR A 302 16.18 7.24 18.99
N GLY A 303 15.65 7.14 20.20
CA GLY A 303 15.76 5.95 21.04
C GLY A 303 15.96 6.25 22.52
N SER A 304 16.57 5.30 23.23
CA SER A 304 16.96 5.47 24.63
C SER A 304 18.14 4.57 24.98
N ASP A 305 18.80 4.84 26.11
CA ASP A 305 19.89 3.97 26.58
C ASP A 305 19.40 2.56 26.95
N ALA A 306 18.10 2.38 27.20
CA ALA A 306 17.50 1.10 27.57
C ALA A 306 17.23 0.17 26.37
N VAL A 307 16.88 0.72 25.20
CA VAL A 307 16.55 -0.06 23.99
C VAL A 307 17.49 0.21 22.83
N GLY A 308 18.54 0.98 23.06
CA GLY A 308 19.44 1.46 22.03
C GLY A 308 18.90 2.67 21.28
N TRP A 309 19.76 3.20 20.43
CA TRP A 309 19.51 4.39 19.63
C TRP A 309 19.65 4.06 18.15
N SER A 310 18.87 4.76 17.32
CA SER A 310 19.06 4.78 15.88
C SER A 310 20.45 5.30 15.50
N ASP A 311 20.79 5.10 14.23
CA ASP A 311 21.86 5.84 13.57
C ASP A 311 21.54 7.35 13.56
N THR A 312 22.58 8.15 13.34
CA THR A 312 22.41 9.60 13.17
C THR A 312 22.02 9.89 11.74
N ILE A 313 20.86 10.52 11.57
CA ILE A 313 20.24 10.81 10.28
C ILE A 313 20.27 12.32 10.05
N LYS A 314 20.49 12.75 8.81
CA LYS A 314 20.37 14.15 8.39
C LYS A 314 18.99 14.35 7.76
N PHE A 315 18.29 15.41 8.16
CA PHE A 315 17.05 15.84 7.52
C PHE A 315 17.10 17.32 7.15
N ARG A 316 16.17 17.74 6.29
CA ARG A 316 15.95 19.14 5.94
C ARG A 316 14.51 19.53 6.26
N THR A 317 14.32 20.67 6.91
CA THR A 317 12.99 21.26 7.11
C THR A 317 12.47 21.85 5.79
N PRO A 318 11.16 21.81 5.53
CA PRO A 318 10.58 22.47 4.35
C PRO A 318 10.73 24.00 4.42
N PRO A 319 10.51 24.73 3.31
CA PRO A 319 10.36 26.18 3.34
C PRO A 319 9.08 26.57 4.09
N ALA A 320 9.14 27.65 4.87
CA ALA A 320 7.97 28.19 5.57
C ALA A 320 6.93 28.70 4.57
N GLY A 321 5.65 28.61 4.93
CA GLY A 321 4.53 29.18 4.18
C GLY A 321 4.72 30.67 3.93
N GLY A 322 4.54 31.07 2.67
CA GLY A 322 4.83 32.41 2.18
C GLY A 322 6.23 32.61 1.61
N SER A 323 7.14 31.63 1.72
CA SER A 323 8.48 31.70 1.09
C SER A 323 8.38 31.65 -0.44
N GLY A 324 9.48 31.99 -1.13
CA GLY A 324 9.49 32.21 -2.58
C GLY A 324 9.21 30.98 -3.43
N GLU A 325 9.58 29.79 -2.97
CA GLU A 325 9.46 28.54 -3.73
C GLU A 325 9.35 27.31 -2.82
N VAL A 326 8.93 26.20 -3.41
CA VAL A 326 8.95 24.84 -2.83
C VAL A 326 9.11 23.81 -3.93
N SER A 327 9.90 22.76 -3.66
CA SER A 327 10.00 21.59 -4.54
C SER A 327 9.53 20.33 -3.81
N PHE A 328 8.59 19.59 -4.38
CA PHE A 328 8.05 18.40 -3.72
C PHE A 328 7.81 17.26 -4.72
N VAL A 329 7.73 16.05 -4.17
CA VAL A 329 7.32 14.85 -4.90
C VAL A 329 5.93 14.43 -4.45
N ILE A 330 5.09 13.97 -5.37
CA ILE A 330 3.74 13.49 -5.10
C ILE A 330 3.42 12.24 -5.91
N PHE A 331 2.85 11.24 -5.25
CA PHE A 331 2.39 9.97 -5.82
C PHE A 331 1.36 9.31 -4.90
N GLY A 332 0.47 8.49 -5.44
CA GLY A 332 -0.38 7.57 -4.68
C GLY A 332 0.04 6.11 -4.92
N ASP A 333 -0.54 5.20 -4.14
CA ASP A 333 -0.65 3.79 -4.55
C ASP A 333 0.72 3.07 -4.66
N MET A 334 1.68 3.45 -3.80
CA MET A 334 3.04 2.89 -3.86
C MET A 334 3.11 1.47 -3.34
N GLY A 335 2.46 1.19 -2.20
CA GLY A 335 2.57 -0.09 -1.52
C GLY A 335 4.01 -0.53 -1.23
N LYS A 336 4.21 -1.84 -1.17
CA LYS A 336 5.49 -2.51 -0.92
C LYS A 336 5.72 -3.69 -1.86
N ALA A 337 6.96 -4.12 -1.98
CA ALA A 337 7.33 -5.34 -2.69
C ALA A 337 8.54 -6.01 -2.03
N PRO A 338 8.67 -7.34 -2.13
CA PRO A 338 9.76 -8.05 -1.49
C PRO A 338 11.08 -7.75 -2.19
N LEU A 339 12.16 -7.65 -1.40
CA LEU A 339 13.54 -7.54 -1.90
C LEU A 339 14.17 -8.90 -2.22
N ASP A 340 13.38 -9.97 -2.14
CA ASP A 340 13.75 -11.35 -2.38
C ASP A 340 12.67 -12.05 -3.24
N PRO A 341 12.88 -13.29 -3.70
CA PRO A 341 11.92 -14.00 -4.55
C PRO A 341 10.65 -14.52 -3.83
N SER A 342 10.33 -14.04 -2.63
CA SER A 342 9.17 -14.51 -1.87
C SER A 342 7.86 -14.11 -2.52
N VAL A 343 6.86 -14.97 -2.29
CA VAL A 343 5.46 -14.58 -2.38
C VAL A 343 5.01 -14.08 -1.01
N GLU A 344 4.19 -13.06 -1.04
CA GLU A 344 3.56 -12.38 0.09
C GLU A 344 2.22 -11.83 -0.41
N HIS A 345 1.36 -11.49 0.54
CA HIS A 345 0.10 -10.80 0.31
C HIS A 345 0.35 -9.48 -0.40
N TYR A 346 -0.36 -9.29 -1.50
CA TYR A 346 -0.46 -8.06 -2.27
C TYR A 346 0.89 -7.40 -2.60
N ILE A 347 1.52 -7.83 -3.69
CA ILE A 347 2.81 -7.29 -4.15
C ILE A 347 2.59 -6.13 -5.12
N GLN A 348 3.17 -4.96 -4.82
CA GLN A 348 3.16 -3.77 -5.70
C GLN A 348 4.46 -3.65 -6.50
N PRO A 349 4.50 -4.17 -7.74
CA PRO A 349 5.75 -4.39 -8.48
C PRO A 349 6.58 -3.12 -8.78
N GLY A 350 5.95 -1.94 -8.83
CA GLY A 350 6.65 -0.67 -9.06
C GLY A 350 7.23 -0.04 -7.79
N SER A 351 6.82 -0.49 -6.60
CA SER A 351 7.10 0.15 -5.31
C SER A 351 8.59 0.42 -5.08
N THR A 352 9.43 -0.60 -5.23
CA THR A 352 10.88 -0.49 -5.00
C THR A 352 11.56 0.45 -6.00
N SER A 353 11.09 0.50 -7.25
CA SER A 353 11.62 1.38 -8.28
C SER A 353 11.30 2.85 -7.99
N VAL A 354 10.06 3.14 -7.57
CA VAL A 354 9.63 4.50 -7.20
C VAL A 354 10.35 4.96 -5.94
N ALA A 355 10.41 4.12 -4.90
CA ALA A 355 11.14 4.46 -3.68
C ALA A 355 12.61 4.81 -3.98
N LYS A 356 13.30 3.99 -4.79
CA LYS A 356 14.70 4.26 -5.18
C LYS A 356 14.86 5.55 -6.00
N ALA A 357 13.95 5.81 -6.93
CA ALA A 357 13.99 7.01 -7.76
C ALA A 357 13.78 8.29 -6.95
N VAL A 358 12.81 8.27 -6.02
CA VAL A 358 12.57 9.40 -5.11
C VAL A 358 13.73 9.61 -4.14
N ALA A 359 14.37 8.54 -3.65
CA ALA A 359 15.59 8.64 -2.84
C ALA A 359 16.68 9.41 -3.59
N THR A 360 16.85 9.10 -4.89
CA THR A 360 17.83 9.76 -5.76
C THR A 360 17.53 11.27 -5.91
N GLU A 361 16.26 11.66 -6.01
CA GLU A 361 15.87 13.09 -6.06
C GLU A 361 16.14 13.82 -4.73
N ILE A 362 15.92 13.16 -3.59
CA ILE A 362 16.24 13.70 -2.26
C ILE A 362 17.74 13.90 -2.11
N GLU A 363 18.54 12.89 -2.48
CA GLU A 363 20.01 12.94 -2.43
C GLU A 363 20.57 14.07 -3.30
N ALA A 364 19.92 14.37 -4.42
CA ALA A 364 20.26 15.51 -5.28
C ALA A 364 19.93 16.88 -4.65
N GLY A 365 19.28 16.92 -3.48
CA GLY A 365 18.91 18.15 -2.75
C GLY A 365 17.74 18.92 -3.38
N LYS A 366 16.93 18.26 -4.21
CA LYS A 366 15.86 18.89 -5.01
C LYS A 366 14.45 18.72 -4.44
N VAL A 367 14.32 18.08 -3.28
CA VAL A 367 13.02 17.73 -2.68
C VAL A 367 12.98 18.29 -1.26
N ASP A 368 11.98 19.12 -0.99
CA ASP A 368 11.69 19.67 0.34
C ASP A 368 10.67 18.82 1.10
N SER A 369 9.73 18.19 0.37
CA SER A 369 8.66 17.35 0.92
C SER A 369 8.20 16.25 -0.04
N ILE A 370 7.59 15.20 0.52
CA ILE A 370 6.85 14.15 -0.20
C ILE A 370 5.38 14.21 0.23
N PHE A 371 4.47 14.00 -0.72
CA PHE A 371 3.06 13.73 -0.50
C PHE A 371 2.70 12.34 -1.04
N HIS A 372 2.37 11.40 -0.16
CA HIS A 372 1.88 10.06 -0.51
C HIS A 372 0.36 10.01 -0.33
N ILE A 373 -0.39 10.03 -1.44
CA ILE A 373 -1.79 10.47 -1.43
C ILE A 373 -2.81 9.31 -1.39
N GLY A 374 -2.62 8.41 -0.42
CA GLY A 374 -3.49 7.27 -0.15
C GLY A 374 -2.99 5.97 -0.77
N ASP A 375 -3.56 4.86 -0.28
CA ASP A 375 -3.17 3.49 -0.59
C ASP A 375 -1.68 3.24 -0.33
N ILE A 376 -1.38 3.31 0.97
CA ILE A 376 -0.03 3.50 1.48
C ILE A 376 0.77 2.21 1.40
N SER A 377 0.35 1.16 2.10
CA SER A 377 1.11 -0.09 2.25
C SER A 377 0.46 -1.28 1.54
N TYR A 378 -0.85 -1.21 1.28
CA TYR A 378 -1.70 -2.35 0.93
C TYR A 378 -1.60 -3.52 1.93
N ALA A 379 -1.27 -3.24 3.20
CA ALA A 379 -1.31 -4.24 4.26
C ALA A 379 -2.68 -4.92 4.34
N THR A 380 -3.77 -4.14 4.20
CA THR A 380 -5.15 -4.64 4.02
C THR A 380 -5.53 -5.74 5.02
N GLY A 381 -5.13 -5.53 6.28
CA GLY A 381 -5.38 -6.45 7.39
C GLY A 381 -4.30 -7.51 7.62
N PHE A 382 -3.21 -7.48 6.88
CA PHE A 382 -2.00 -8.26 7.12
C PHE A 382 -0.94 -7.36 7.76
N LEU A 383 -1.05 -7.15 9.07
CA LEU A 383 -0.42 -6.00 9.72
C LEU A 383 1.12 -6.02 9.71
N VAL A 384 1.74 -7.18 9.55
CA VAL A 384 3.21 -7.29 9.41
C VAL A 384 3.73 -6.55 8.15
N GLU A 385 2.89 -6.36 7.14
CA GLU A 385 3.24 -5.66 5.90
C GLU A 385 3.52 -4.17 6.13
N TRP A 386 2.94 -3.58 7.18
CA TRP A 386 3.27 -2.21 7.59
C TRP A 386 4.74 -2.06 7.98
N ASP A 387 5.35 -3.05 8.63
CA ASP A 387 6.78 -3.00 8.98
C ASP A 387 7.66 -3.03 7.72
N PHE A 388 7.32 -3.85 6.72
CA PHE A 388 8.05 -3.87 5.44
C PHE A 388 7.89 -2.56 4.67
N PHE A 389 6.69 -1.99 4.66
CA PHE A 389 6.46 -0.68 4.05
C PHE A 389 7.26 0.43 4.75
N LEU A 390 7.19 0.50 6.09
CA LEU A 390 7.92 1.48 6.89
C LEU A 390 9.44 1.34 6.71
N HIS A 391 9.94 0.12 6.59
CA HIS A 391 11.33 -0.16 6.21
C HIS A 391 11.66 0.40 4.82
N LEU A 392 10.85 0.09 3.81
CA LEU A 392 11.05 0.51 2.42
C LEU A 392 11.14 2.03 2.28
N ILE A 393 10.31 2.79 3.00
CA ILE A 393 10.29 4.25 2.91
C ILE A 393 11.32 4.94 3.81
N THR A 394 12.02 4.22 4.69
CA THR A 394 12.97 4.81 5.65
C THR A 394 14.01 5.70 4.96
N PRO A 395 14.61 5.34 3.79
CA PRO A 395 15.54 6.21 3.08
C PRO A 395 14.92 7.54 2.60
N LEU A 396 13.59 7.64 2.51
CA LEU A 396 12.87 8.84 2.06
C LEU A 396 12.37 9.64 3.25
N ALA A 397 11.52 8.99 4.06
CA ALA A 397 10.70 9.62 5.06
C ALA A 397 11.51 10.05 6.29
N SER A 398 12.72 9.52 6.46
CA SER A 398 13.65 9.96 7.52
C SER A 398 14.40 11.26 7.20
N GLN A 399 14.39 11.71 5.94
CA GLN A 399 15.22 12.82 5.45
C GLN A 399 14.44 14.11 5.12
N VAL A 400 13.18 13.98 4.70
CA VAL A 400 12.30 15.11 4.36
C VAL A 400 10.90 14.86 4.92
N SER A 401 10.05 15.88 4.94
CA SER A 401 8.66 15.73 5.37
C SER A 401 7.92 14.73 4.48
N TYR A 402 7.33 13.68 5.06
CA TYR A 402 6.52 12.68 4.38
C TYR A 402 5.05 12.85 4.79
N MET A 403 4.32 13.62 4.01
CA MET A 403 2.91 13.94 4.24
C MET A 403 2.03 12.89 3.56
N THR A 404 0.91 12.51 4.16
CA THR A 404 0.07 11.42 3.65
C THR A 404 -1.40 11.80 3.60
N ALA A 405 -2.12 11.37 2.57
CA ALA A 405 -3.58 11.29 2.58
C ALA A 405 -4.03 9.86 2.89
N ILE A 406 -5.26 9.67 3.36
CA ILE A 406 -5.84 8.35 3.61
C ILE A 406 -6.58 7.85 2.35
N GLY A 407 -6.35 6.60 1.95
CA GLY A 407 -7.04 5.94 0.84
C GLY A 407 -8.00 4.84 1.28
N ASN A 408 -8.59 4.14 0.32
CA ASN A 408 -9.57 3.09 0.59
C ASN A 408 -8.94 1.85 1.24
N HIS A 409 -7.71 1.49 0.85
CA HIS A 409 -7.01 0.37 1.48
C HIS A 409 -6.56 0.64 2.92
N GLU A 410 -6.64 1.89 3.38
CA GLU A 410 -6.48 2.22 4.80
C GLU A 410 -7.81 2.23 5.55
N ARG A 411 -8.91 2.67 4.90
CA ARG A 411 -10.13 3.11 5.62
C ARG A 411 -11.37 2.27 5.38
N ASP A 412 -11.56 1.73 4.19
CA ASP A 412 -12.86 1.19 3.78
C ASP A 412 -13.15 -0.15 4.42
N TYR A 413 -14.26 -0.18 5.15
CA TYR A 413 -14.78 -1.38 5.78
C TYR A 413 -16.24 -1.19 6.19
N ALA A 414 -17.05 -2.24 6.07
CA ALA A 414 -18.45 -2.18 6.48
C ALA A 414 -18.61 -1.89 7.99
N GLY A 415 -19.48 -0.93 8.34
CA GLY A 415 -19.74 -0.54 9.73
C GLY A 415 -18.70 0.41 10.35
N SER A 416 -17.67 0.79 9.60
CA SER A 416 -16.62 1.70 10.09
C SER A 416 -16.97 3.18 9.99
N GLY A 417 -18.05 3.53 9.29
CA GLY A 417 -18.39 4.93 8.97
C GLY A 417 -17.70 5.49 7.73
N SER A 418 -16.95 4.67 6.96
CA SER A 418 -16.57 5.03 5.60
C SER A 418 -17.82 5.19 4.74
N VAL A 419 -17.80 6.14 3.82
CA VAL A 419 -18.87 6.34 2.84
C VAL A 419 -18.85 5.27 1.75
N TYR A 420 -17.69 4.66 1.51
CA TYR A 420 -17.54 3.49 0.66
C TYR A 420 -17.36 2.25 1.55
N PRO A 421 -18.42 1.46 1.80
CA PRO A 421 -18.34 0.32 2.71
C PRO A 421 -17.75 -0.92 2.01
N THR A 422 -16.72 -0.74 1.18
CA THR A 422 -15.97 -1.83 0.55
C THR A 422 -15.10 -2.52 1.59
N PRO A 423 -14.63 -3.74 1.34
CA PRO A 423 -13.74 -4.45 2.24
C PRO A 423 -12.25 -4.06 2.14
N ASP A 424 -11.90 -3.04 1.37
CA ASP A 424 -10.55 -2.82 0.84
C ASP A 424 -9.46 -2.72 1.92
N SER A 425 -9.78 -2.24 3.12
CA SER A 425 -8.83 -2.16 4.23
C SER A 425 -8.60 -3.47 4.98
N GLY A 426 -9.33 -4.55 4.66
CA GLY A 426 -9.29 -5.80 5.42
C GLY A 426 -9.69 -5.66 6.90
N GLY A 427 -10.39 -4.58 7.27
CA GLY A 427 -10.83 -4.30 8.63
C GLY A 427 -9.85 -3.48 9.46
N GLU A 428 -8.78 -2.94 8.87
CA GLU A 428 -7.94 -1.94 9.53
C GLU A 428 -8.71 -0.65 9.85
N CYS A 429 -9.66 -0.29 8.99
CA CYS A 429 -10.61 0.80 9.17
C CYS A 429 -10.01 2.14 9.67
N GLY A 430 -8.80 2.46 9.21
CA GLY A 430 -8.07 3.70 9.49
C GLY A 430 -7.13 3.63 10.69
N VAL A 431 -7.24 2.60 11.56
CA VAL A 431 -6.52 2.55 12.84
C VAL A 431 -5.00 2.50 12.64
N ALA A 432 -4.51 1.64 11.74
CA ALA A 432 -3.08 1.53 11.47
C ALA A 432 -2.54 2.83 10.84
N TYR A 433 -3.24 3.38 9.84
CA TYR A 433 -2.88 4.63 9.19
C TYR A 433 -2.75 5.79 10.18
N GLU A 434 -3.78 6.07 10.99
CA GLU A 434 -3.76 7.20 11.94
C GLU A 434 -2.74 7.00 13.08
N SER A 435 -2.38 5.74 13.36
CA SER A 435 -1.36 5.41 14.34
C SER A 435 0.05 5.67 13.81
N TYR A 436 0.38 5.15 12.62
CA TYR A 436 1.69 5.29 12.01
C TYR A 436 1.91 6.70 11.45
N PHE A 437 0.93 7.27 10.75
CA PHE A 437 1.07 8.54 10.03
C PHE A 437 0.32 9.67 10.73
N ARG A 438 1.00 10.31 11.68
CA ARG A 438 0.46 11.48 12.40
C ARG A 438 0.62 12.76 11.59
N MET A 439 -0.43 13.10 10.85
CA MET A 439 -0.57 14.36 10.14
C MET A 439 -1.01 15.50 11.08
N PRO A 440 -0.90 16.79 10.68
CA PRO A 440 -1.40 17.94 11.46
C PRO A 440 -2.95 18.01 11.41
N ALA A 441 -3.58 16.89 11.72
CA ALA A 441 -5.01 16.66 11.66
C ALA A 441 -5.56 16.38 13.06
N SER A 442 -6.88 16.54 13.23
CA SER A 442 -7.55 16.12 14.45
C SER A 442 -7.81 14.61 14.43
N LYS A 443 -7.94 13.99 15.61
CA LYS A 443 -8.27 12.56 15.73
C LYS A 443 -9.57 12.24 14.98
N ASP A 444 -9.60 11.12 14.25
CA ASP A 444 -10.74 10.64 13.45
C ASP A 444 -11.18 11.63 12.34
N LYS A 445 -10.32 12.60 12.01
CA LYS A 445 -10.54 13.64 10.99
C LYS A 445 -9.27 13.77 10.16
N PRO A 446 -8.93 12.77 9.31
CA PRO A 446 -7.64 12.68 8.62
C PRO A 446 -7.46 13.69 7.47
N TRP A 447 -8.20 14.79 7.48
CA TRP A 447 -8.06 15.92 6.56
C TRP A 447 -7.37 17.09 7.24
N TYR A 448 -6.50 17.79 6.50
CA TYR A 448 -5.68 18.87 7.03
C TYR A 448 -5.20 19.80 5.91
N SER A 449 -4.71 20.97 6.29
CA SER A 449 -4.04 21.90 5.38
C SER A 449 -2.65 22.25 5.92
N ILE A 450 -1.76 22.61 5.00
CA ILE A 450 -0.41 23.07 5.34
C ILE A 450 0.12 24.00 4.26
N GLU A 451 0.82 25.07 4.66
CA GLU A 451 1.54 25.93 3.72
C GLU A 451 3.02 25.55 3.70
N GLN A 452 3.58 25.38 2.51
CA GLN A 452 5.02 25.25 2.30
C GLN A 452 5.44 26.09 1.10
N GLY A 453 6.41 26.98 1.30
CA GLY A 453 6.84 27.91 0.24
C GLY A 453 5.68 28.78 -0.27
N SER A 454 5.49 28.81 -1.57
CA SER A 454 4.46 29.60 -2.26
C SER A 454 3.10 28.89 -2.34
N VAL A 455 2.94 27.72 -1.72
CA VAL A 455 1.79 26.84 -1.92
C VAL A 455 1.03 26.62 -0.61
N HIS A 456 -0.30 26.73 -0.69
CA HIS A 456 -1.23 26.22 0.30
C HIS A 456 -1.75 24.85 -0.19
N PHE A 457 -1.47 23.80 0.58
CA PHE A 457 -1.94 22.45 0.34
C PHE A 457 -3.16 22.17 1.19
N ILE A 458 -4.22 21.68 0.58
CA ILE A 458 -5.39 21.15 1.28
C ILE A 458 -5.52 19.66 0.96
N VAL A 459 -5.55 18.83 1.99
CA VAL A 459 -5.59 17.37 1.88
C VAL A 459 -6.90 16.88 2.47
N MET A 460 -7.76 16.32 1.63
CA MET A 460 -9.03 15.73 2.04
C MET A 460 -8.90 14.22 2.24
N SER A 461 -9.85 13.63 2.99
CA SER A 461 -10.13 12.21 2.94
C SER A 461 -11.32 11.94 2.03
N THR A 462 -11.09 11.21 0.95
CA THR A 462 -12.14 10.75 0.05
C THR A 462 -13.00 9.64 0.66
N GLU A 463 -12.61 9.06 1.78
CA GLU A 463 -13.33 7.93 2.41
C GLU A 463 -14.28 8.38 3.54
N HIS A 464 -14.24 9.65 3.94
CA HIS A 464 -15.10 10.23 4.98
C HIS A 464 -16.08 11.24 4.40
N GLU A 465 -17.30 11.30 4.92
CA GLU A 465 -18.40 12.15 4.42
C GLU A 465 -17.96 13.54 3.90
N TRP A 466 -18.16 13.77 2.60
CA TRP A 466 -17.75 14.97 1.86
C TRP A 466 -18.94 15.77 1.29
N SER A 467 -20.18 15.37 1.60
CA SER A 467 -21.35 16.16 1.21
C SER A 467 -21.33 17.57 1.81
N GLU A 468 -22.00 18.53 1.18
CA GLU A 468 -22.04 19.95 1.61
C GLU A 468 -22.40 20.20 3.09
N LYS A 469 -23.07 19.24 3.73
CA LYS A 469 -23.47 19.33 5.15
C LYS A 469 -22.45 18.76 6.12
N SER A 470 -21.48 18.01 5.61
CA SER A 470 -20.49 17.29 6.39
C SER A 470 -19.56 18.24 7.13
N GLU A 471 -18.89 17.71 8.14
CA GLU A 471 -17.84 18.45 8.85
C GLU A 471 -16.66 18.74 7.93
N GLN A 472 -16.20 17.75 7.19
CA GLN A 472 -15.09 17.89 6.26
C GLN A 472 -15.36 18.96 5.19
N TYR A 473 -16.56 19.01 4.61
CA TYR A 473 -16.89 20.02 3.60
C TYR A 473 -16.85 21.44 4.16
N LYS A 474 -17.44 21.65 5.35
CA LYS A 474 -17.43 22.96 6.02
C LYS A 474 -16.01 23.38 6.37
N TRP A 475 -15.21 22.45 6.87
CA TRP A 475 -13.79 22.68 7.12
C TRP A 475 -13.04 23.09 5.84
N MET A 476 -13.25 22.38 4.71
CA MET A 476 -12.63 22.73 3.43
C MET A 476 -13.03 24.13 2.96
N GLU A 477 -14.32 24.49 3.07
CA GLU A 477 -14.81 25.83 2.71
C GLU A 477 -14.17 26.91 3.58
N GLU A 478 -14.09 26.69 4.90
CA GLU A 478 -13.46 27.61 5.84
C GLU A 478 -11.96 27.77 5.54
N ASP A 479 -11.23 26.67 5.39
CA ASP A 479 -9.81 26.64 5.08
C ASP A 479 -9.48 27.36 3.76
N LEU A 480 -10.16 26.99 2.68
CA LEU A 480 -9.98 27.61 1.36
C LEU A 480 -10.33 29.10 1.35
N SER A 481 -11.33 29.52 2.13
CA SER A 481 -11.70 30.94 2.26
C SER A 481 -10.66 31.76 3.03
N SER A 482 -9.83 31.11 3.85
CA SER A 482 -8.82 31.75 4.69
C SER A 482 -7.48 32.01 3.98
N VAL A 483 -7.29 31.45 2.78
CA VAL A 483 -6.02 31.50 2.06
C VAL A 483 -5.65 32.94 1.65
N ASP A 484 -4.55 33.45 2.22
CA ASP A 484 -3.92 34.69 1.76
C ASP A 484 -3.06 34.42 0.51
N ARG A 485 -3.67 34.62 -0.67
CA ARG A 485 -3.01 34.41 -1.96
C ARG A 485 -1.87 35.38 -2.27
N SER A 486 -1.64 36.43 -1.46
CA SER A 486 -0.43 37.24 -1.57
C SER A 486 0.79 36.51 -0.96
N ARG A 487 0.55 35.66 0.05
CA ARG A 487 1.54 34.79 0.68
C ARG A 487 1.64 33.46 -0.04
N THR A 488 0.54 32.77 -0.28
CA THR A 488 0.52 31.48 -0.98
C THR A 488 -0.35 31.59 -2.22
N PRO A 489 0.19 32.10 -3.35
CA PRO A 489 -0.61 32.32 -4.55
C PRO A 489 -1.23 31.04 -5.09
N TRP A 490 -0.62 29.89 -4.83
CA TRP A 490 -1.05 28.58 -5.31
C TRP A 490 -1.86 27.83 -4.28
N VAL A 491 -3.00 27.29 -4.71
CA VAL A 491 -3.78 26.34 -3.92
C VAL A 491 -3.78 25.01 -4.64
N ILE A 492 -3.24 23.99 -3.98
CA ILE A 492 -3.19 22.61 -4.46
C ILE A 492 -4.13 21.76 -3.60
N PHE A 493 -5.10 21.13 -4.26
CA PHE A 493 -6.02 20.19 -3.62
C PHE A 493 -5.54 18.76 -3.81
N ILE A 494 -5.60 17.97 -2.75
CA ILE A 494 -5.15 16.59 -2.72
C ILE A 494 -6.27 15.72 -2.15
N GLY A 495 -6.58 14.63 -2.84
CA GLY A 495 -7.38 13.53 -2.31
C GLY A 495 -6.89 12.20 -2.88
N HIS A 496 -7.54 11.09 -2.52
CA HIS A 496 -7.17 9.78 -3.05
C HIS A 496 -8.00 9.40 -4.27
N ARG A 497 -9.33 9.21 -4.13
CA ARG A 497 -10.24 8.86 -5.25
C ARG A 497 -10.49 10.04 -6.21
N PRO A 498 -10.37 9.86 -7.54
CA PRO A 498 -10.39 10.98 -8.49
C PRO A 498 -11.78 11.51 -8.86
N MET A 499 -11.81 12.76 -9.30
CA MET A 499 -12.99 13.37 -9.95
C MET A 499 -13.07 13.11 -11.46
N TYR A 500 -11.93 12.82 -12.08
CA TYR A 500 -11.79 12.64 -13.53
C TYR A 500 -10.81 11.50 -13.80
N SER A 501 -11.28 10.44 -14.46
CA SER A 501 -10.43 9.38 -15.02
C SER A 501 -11.03 8.87 -16.33
N SER A 502 -10.17 8.63 -17.33
CA SER A 502 -10.57 7.98 -18.59
C SER A 502 -10.28 6.48 -18.59
N ASN A 503 -9.83 5.93 -17.47
CA ASN A 503 -9.76 4.50 -17.24
C ASN A 503 -11.17 3.89 -17.33
N ILE A 504 -11.23 2.63 -17.80
CA ILE A 504 -12.48 1.86 -17.84
C ILE A 504 -12.25 0.57 -17.05
N GLY A 505 -12.46 0.66 -15.74
CA GLY A 505 -12.48 -0.47 -14.84
C GLY A 505 -13.81 -1.24 -14.85
N VAL A 506 -13.83 -2.37 -14.12
CA VAL A 506 -15.07 -3.12 -13.85
C VAL A 506 -16.00 -2.34 -12.94
N LEU A 507 -15.42 -1.61 -11.98
CA LEU A 507 -16.11 -0.67 -11.10
C LEU A 507 -15.81 0.76 -11.56
N PRO A 508 -16.73 1.72 -11.35
CA PRO A 508 -16.45 3.12 -11.64
C PRO A 508 -15.36 3.68 -10.73
N ASP A 509 -14.32 4.28 -11.31
CA ASP A 509 -13.22 4.94 -10.58
C ASP A 509 -13.63 6.31 -10.01
N VAL A 510 -14.72 6.89 -10.52
CA VAL A 510 -15.21 8.22 -10.18
C VAL A 510 -16.60 8.10 -9.59
N ASP A 511 -16.78 8.63 -8.37
CA ASP A 511 -18.12 8.82 -7.79
C ASP A 511 -18.71 10.16 -8.30
N PRO A 512 -19.77 10.13 -9.12
CA PRO A 512 -20.40 11.36 -9.61
C PRO A 512 -21.03 12.21 -8.50
N VAL A 513 -21.42 11.62 -7.36
CA VAL A 513 -21.97 12.36 -6.22
C VAL A 513 -20.87 13.15 -5.52
N PHE A 514 -19.68 12.57 -5.37
CA PHE A 514 -18.48 13.28 -4.93
C PHE A 514 -18.16 14.48 -5.83
N VAL A 515 -18.11 14.26 -7.15
CA VAL A 515 -17.83 15.32 -8.13
C VAL A 515 -18.84 16.47 -8.00
N VAL A 516 -20.14 16.17 -8.03
CA VAL A 516 -21.19 17.20 -7.97
C VAL A 516 -21.16 17.98 -6.64
N SER A 517 -20.76 17.35 -5.54
CA SER A 517 -20.67 18.01 -4.24
C SER A 517 -19.43 18.90 -4.11
N VAL A 518 -18.24 18.39 -4.48
CA VAL A 518 -16.96 19.01 -4.14
C VAL A 518 -16.38 19.86 -5.27
N GLU A 519 -16.58 19.50 -6.54
CA GLU A 519 -16.05 20.28 -7.67
C GLU A 519 -16.46 21.77 -7.66
N PRO A 520 -17.73 22.14 -7.34
CA PRO A 520 -18.12 23.56 -7.25
C PRO A 520 -17.35 24.35 -6.20
N LEU A 521 -16.96 23.70 -5.09
CA LEU A 521 -16.16 24.30 -4.04
C LEU A 521 -14.76 24.67 -4.56
N LEU A 522 -14.13 23.77 -5.31
CA LEU A 522 -12.81 23.97 -5.90
C LEU A 522 -12.82 25.15 -6.89
N LEU A 523 -13.86 25.24 -7.72
CA LEU A 523 -14.03 26.36 -8.65
C LEU A 523 -14.24 27.70 -7.91
N LYS A 524 -15.12 27.71 -6.90
CA LYS A 524 -15.47 28.90 -6.10
C LYS A 524 -14.22 29.54 -5.48
N HIS A 525 -13.34 28.72 -4.90
CA HIS A 525 -12.12 29.18 -4.25
C HIS A 525 -10.91 29.22 -5.19
N LYS A 526 -11.10 28.98 -6.49
CA LYS A 526 -10.08 29.06 -7.54
C LYS A 526 -8.88 28.14 -7.29
N VAL A 527 -9.13 26.89 -6.90
CA VAL A 527 -8.09 25.87 -6.78
C VAL A 527 -7.35 25.74 -8.11
N ASP A 528 -6.01 25.76 -8.06
CA ASP A 528 -5.19 25.84 -9.26
C ASP A 528 -4.92 24.46 -9.86
N LEU A 529 -4.58 23.51 -8.99
CA LEU A 529 -4.15 22.17 -9.34
C LEU A 529 -4.73 21.15 -8.35
N VAL A 530 -5.17 20.02 -8.88
CA VAL A 530 -5.76 18.93 -8.12
C VAL A 530 -4.97 17.65 -8.38
N PHE A 531 -4.53 16.97 -7.32
CA PHE A 531 -3.88 15.67 -7.40
C PHE A 531 -4.75 14.58 -6.78
N PHE A 532 -4.84 13.45 -7.48
CA PHE A 532 -5.49 12.23 -7.02
C PHE A 532 -4.60 11.00 -7.24
N GLY A 533 -4.83 9.95 -6.46
CA GLY A 533 -4.24 8.61 -6.65
C GLY A 533 -5.28 7.64 -7.19
N HIS A 534 -5.39 6.47 -6.56
CA HIS A 534 -6.42 5.42 -6.69
C HIS A 534 -6.42 4.68 -8.03
N VAL A 535 -6.36 5.42 -9.13
CA VAL A 535 -6.25 4.86 -10.47
C VAL A 535 -4.76 4.71 -10.79
N HIS A 536 -4.33 3.49 -11.08
CA HIS A 536 -2.93 3.09 -11.11
C HIS A 536 -2.24 3.48 -12.43
N ASN A 537 -2.27 4.77 -12.76
CA ASN A 537 -1.61 5.35 -13.92
C ASN A 537 -1.34 6.85 -13.68
N TYR A 538 -0.86 7.53 -14.72
CA TYR A 538 -0.81 8.98 -14.77
C TYR A 538 -1.77 9.51 -15.83
N GLU A 539 -2.60 10.47 -15.45
CA GLU A 539 -3.52 11.15 -16.37
C GLU A 539 -3.59 12.65 -16.05
N ARG A 540 -3.46 13.50 -17.06
CA ARG A 540 -3.58 14.97 -16.93
C ARG A 540 -4.73 15.51 -17.76
N THR A 541 -5.49 16.42 -17.17
CA THR A 541 -6.63 17.06 -17.83
C THR A 541 -6.31 18.43 -18.44
N CYS A 542 -7.19 18.95 -19.29
CA CYS A 542 -7.31 20.40 -19.52
C CYS A 542 -7.77 21.09 -18.22
N ALA A 543 -7.82 22.43 -18.18
CA ALA A 543 -8.53 23.11 -17.10
C ALA A 543 -10.02 22.78 -17.25
N VAL A 544 -10.60 22.03 -16.31
CA VAL A 544 -11.87 21.32 -16.50
C VAL A 544 -12.88 21.72 -15.43
N TYR A 545 -14.16 21.79 -15.82
CA TYR A 545 -15.28 21.92 -14.89
C TYR A 545 -16.53 21.29 -15.51
N GLN A 546 -17.25 20.46 -14.75
CA GLN A 546 -18.44 19.73 -15.21
C GLN A 546 -18.18 18.93 -16.52
N GLY A 547 -17.06 18.23 -16.58
CA GLY A 547 -16.66 17.41 -17.73
C GLY A 547 -16.37 18.18 -19.02
N LYS A 548 -16.18 19.51 -18.96
CA LYS A 548 -15.90 20.36 -20.12
C LYS A 548 -14.58 21.11 -19.93
N CYS A 549 -13.75 21.13 -20.96
CA CYS A 549 -12.58 22.01 -20.99
C CYS A 549 -13.03 23.47 -20.95
N LYS A 550 -12.56 24.18 -19.93
CA LYS A 550 -12.69 25.62 -19.75
C LYS A 550 -11.45 26.36 -20.22
N GLY A 551 -10.29 25.70 -20.20
CA GLY A 551 -9.03 26.22 -20.73
C GLY A 551 -8.15 25.10 -21.26
N MET A 552 -7.60 25.30 -22.46
CA MET A 552 -6.59 24.41 -23.05
C MET A 552 -5.19 25.00 -22.81
N PRO A 553 -4.18 24.16 -22.53
CA PRO A 553 -2.81 24.65 -22.46
C PRO A 553 -2.32 25.09 -23.83
N LYS A 554 -1.34 25.99 -23.85
CA LYS A 554 -0.57 26.35 -25.05
C LYS A 554 0.88 25.97 -24.83
N LYS A 555 1.55 25.56 -25.90
CA LYS A 555 2.99 25.31 -25.87
C LYS A 555 3.74 26.63 -25.64
N ASP A 556 4.63 26.66 -24.65
CA ASP A 556 5.59 27.76 -24.47
C ASP A 556 6.77 27.63 -25.46
N ALA A 557 7.76 28.53 -25.34
CA ALA A 557 8.92 28.55 -26.23
C ALA A 557 9.77 27.27 -26.13
N GLU A 558 9.70 26.56 -25.00
CA GLU A 558 10.40 25.30 -24.75
C GLU A 558 9.54 24.07 -25.12
N GLY A 559 8.32 24.26 -25.63
CA GLY A 559 7.40 23.19 -25.99
C GLY A 559 6.69 22.55 -24.79
N ILE A 560 6.66 23.22 -23.64
CA ILE A 560 5.96 22.78 -22.43
C ILE A 560 4.52 23.27 -22.48
N ASP A 561 3.57 22.40 -22.14
CA ASP A 561 2.17 22.79 -22.01
C ASP A 561 2.02 23.81 -20.88
N THR A 562 1.52 25.01 -21.18
CA THR A 562 1.36 26.09 -20.21
C THR A 562 -0.10 26.50 -20.11
N TYR A 563 -0.64 26.42 -18.89
CA TYR A 563 -1.96 26.90 -18.51
C TYR A 563 -1.84 28.33 -17.95
N ASP A 564 -2.58 29.26 -18.54
CA ASP A 564 -2.63 30.65 -18.07
C ASP A 564 -3.83 30.86 -17.13
N ASN A 565 -3.56 30.88 -15.83
CA ASN A 565 -4.54 31.13 -14.78
C ASN A 565 -4.75 32.63 -14.47
N SER A 566 -4.22 33.56 -15.28
CA SER A 566 -4.51 34.99 -15.16
C SER A 566 -6.01 35.26 -15.28
N ASN A 567 -6.67 34.55 -16.20
CA ASN A 567 -8.12 34.48 -16.34
C ASN A 567 -8.59 33.08 -15.94
N TYR A 568 -8.55 32.81 -14.63
CA TYR A 568 -8.92 31.51 -14.06
C TYR A 568 -10.26 30.99 -14.60
N ALA A 569 -10.25 29.76 -15.14
CA ALA A 569 -11.40 29.14 -15.79
C ALA A 569 -11.82 27.80 -15.15
N GLY A 570 -10.95 27.19 -14.36
CA GLY A 570 -11.14 25.91 -13.67
C GLY A 570 -9.80 25.32 -13.24
N PRO A 571 -9.81 24.34 -12.31
CA PRO A 571 -8.60 23.63 -11.91
C PRO A 571 -8.07 22.71 -13.03
N VAL A 572 -6.76 22.48 -13.00
CA VAL A 572 -6.14 21.35 -13.72
C VAL A 572 -6.15 20.14 -12.79
N HIS A 573 -6.54 18.96 -13.29
CA HIS A 573 -6.48 17.71 -12.54
C HIS A 573 -5.37 16.81 -13.05
N ALA A 574 -4.69 16.13 -12.13
CA ALA A 574 -3.71 15.10 -12.44
C ALA A 574 -3.91 13.88 -11.52
N ILE A 575 -4.08 12.70 -12.12
CA ILE A 575 -3.93 11.41 -11.44
C ILE A 575 -2.43 11.08 -11.40
N VAL A 576 -1.94 10.71 -10.23
CA VAL A 576 -0.54 10.29 -9.98
C VAL A 576 -0.49 8.99 -9.17
N GLY A 577 -1.43 8.07 -9.41
CA GLY A 577 -1.54 6.77 -8.74
C GLY A 577 -0.58 5.69 -9.27
N ALA A 578 0.45 6.08 -10.02
CA ALA A 578 1.41 5.16 -10.62
C ALA A 578 2.58 4.79 -9.68
N GLY A 579 2.39 4.88 -8.35
CA GLY A 579 3.46 4.75 -7.36
C GLY A 579 4.01 3.33 -7.21
N GLY A 580 3.24 2.29 -7.54
CA GLY A 580 3.76 0.93 -7.45
C GLY A 580 2.78 -0.20 -7.70
N PHE A 581 1.49 0.02 -7.44
CA PHE A 581 0.47 -0.97 -7.69
C PHE A 581 0.32 -1.30 -9.19
N VAL A 582 -0.16 -2.51 -9.51
CA VAL A 582 -0.31 -2.98 -10.91
C VAL A 582 -1.04 -1.95 -11.77
N LEU A 583 -0.39 -1.54 -12.86
CA LEU A 583 -0.84 -0.41 -13.68
C LEU A 583 -2.17 -0.66 -14.40
N ASP A 584 -3.04 0.34 -14.34
CA ASP A 584 -4.31 0.37 -15.07
C ASP A 584 -4.09 0.79 -16.52
N ARG A 585 -4.76 0.08 -17.43
CA ARG A 585 -4.65 0.34 -18.87
C ARG A 585 -5.75 1.29 -19.33
N PHE A 586 -5.36 2.26 -20.14
CA PHE A 586 -6.33 3.11 -20.81
C PHE A 586 -7.05 2.38 -21.97
N PRO A 587 -8.32 2.71 -22.23
CA PRO A 587 -9.00 2.29 -23.44
C PRO A 587 -8.34 2.92 -24.69
N GLU A 588 -8.42 2.21 -25.83
CA GLU A 588 -7.92 2.71 -27.12
C GLU A 588 -8.61 4.02 -27.54
N ILE A 589 -9.89 4.18 -27.18
CA ILE A 589 -10.69 5.37 -27.47
C ILE A 589 -10.72 6.27 -26.23
N THR A 590 -10.30 7.52 -26.38
CA THR A 590 -10.40 8.52 -25.30
C THR A 590 -11.86 8.97 -25.14
N LEU A 591 -12.51 8.52 -24.07
CA LEU A 591 -13.85 8.95 -23.69
C LEU A 591 -13.77 10.22 -22.84
N GLY A 592 -13.43 11.35 -23.46
CA GLY A 592 -13.38 12.65 -22.79
C GLY A 592 -12.38 13.58 -23.44
N SER A 593 -12.87 14.67 -24.05
CA SER A 593 -11.99 15.70 -24.63
C SER A 593 -11.14 16.43 -23.59
N TRP A 594 -11.43 16.23 -22.31
CA TRP A 594 -10.69 16.79 -21.19
C TRP A 594 -9.40 16.04 -20.85
N SER A 595 -9.23 14.78 -21.24
CA SER A 595 -8.00 13.99 -20.99
C SER A 595 -6.92 14.33 -22.03
N LEU A 596 -5.81 14.94 -21.61
CA LEU A 596 -4.75 15.42 -22.50
C LEU A 596 -3.50 14.55 -22.54
N SER A 597 -3.11 13.95 -21.41
CA SER A 597 -1.96 13.05 -21.31
C SER A 597 -2.33 11.82 -20.50
N ARG A 598 -1.93 10.64 -20.97
CA ARG A 598 -2.27 9.32 -20.39
C ARG A 598 -1.04 8.43 -20.47
N ILE A 599 -0.52 8.00 -19.32
CA ILE A 599 0.73 7.25 -19.22
C ILE A 599 0.54 6.10 -18.23
N ALA A 600 0.72 4.86 -18.69
CA ALA A 600 0.67 3.66 -17.86
C ALA A 600 2.11 3.15 -17.64
N GLU A 601 2.85 3.85 -16.78
CA GLU A 601 4.22 3.51 -16.37
C GLU A 601 4.40 3.85 -14.89
N PHE A 602 5.20 3.07 -14.16
CA PHE A 602 5.54 3.41 -12.78
C PHE A 602 6.32 4.71 -12.70
N GLY A 603 5.93 5.58 -11.77
CA GLY A 603 6.49 6.90 -11.67
C GLY A 603 5.88 7.74 -10.56
N TYR A 604 6.33 8.98 -10.50
CA TYR A 604 5.88 9.99 -9.55
C TYR A 604 5.86 11.35 -10.25
N ALA A 605 5.06 12.28 -9.73
CA ALA A 605 5.18 13.67 -10.14
C ALA A 605 6.20 14.38 -9.24
N ARG A 606 7.14 15.10 -9.85
CA ARG A 606 7.93 16.12 -9.16
C ARG A 606 7.42 17.49 -9.54
N VAL A 607 7.30 18.37 -8.57
CA VAL A 607 6.69 19.68 -8.72
C VAL A 607 7.63 20.73 -8.16
N HIS A 608 7.82 21.80 -8.91
CA HIS A 608 8.53 23.00 -8.47
C HIS A 608 7.60 24.20 -8.61
N ALA A 609 7.29 24.86 -7.50
CA ALA A 609 6.41 26.01 -7.46
C ALA A 609 7.19 27.24 -6.99
N THR A 610 7.13 28.32 -7.75
CA THR A 610 7.61 29.66 -7.38
C THR A 610 6.40 30.53 -6.99
N LYS A 611 6.55 31.85 -6.85
CA LYS A 611 5.39 32.76 -6.71
C LYS A 611 4.61 32.96 -8.02
N THR A 612 5.22 32.67 -9.17
CA THR A 612 4.72 33.05 -10.49
C THR A 612 4.32 31.87 -11.36
N ASP A 613 4.88 30.69 -11.08
CA ASP A 613 4.57 29.47 -11.82
C ASP A 613 4.65 28.21 -10.96
N ILE A 614 3.95 27.16 -11.40
CA ILE A 614 4.11 25.77 -10.97
C ILE A 614 4.54 24.96 -12.19
N LEU A 615 5.68 24.29 -12.12
CA LEU A 615 6.11 23.26 -13.07
C LEU A 615 5.84 21.87 -12.47
N VAL A 616 5.09 21.05 -13.19
CA VAL A 616 4.82 19.64 -12.84
C VAL A 616 5.45 18.75 -13.90
N GLN A 617 6.18 17.73 -13.46
CA GLN A 617 6.79 16.74 -14.35
C GLN A 617 6.50 15.32 -13.85
N PHE A 618 5.88 14.49 -14.69
CA PHE A 618 5.74 13.06 -14.41
C PHE A 618 7.01 12.33 -14.84
N VAL A 619 7.65 11.63 -13.90
CA VAL A 619 8.95 10.99 -14.08
C VAL A 619 8.81 9.49 -13.97
N ASN A 620 9.29 8.77 -14.98
CA ASN A 620 9.35 7.30 -14.96
C ASN A 620 10.39 6.83 -13.93
N SER A 621 9.99 5.94 -13.02
CA SER A 621 10.80 5.50 -11.89
C SER A 621 12.04 4.68 -12.26
N THR A 622 12.05 4.05 -13.44
CA THR A 622 13.16 3.18 -13.86
C THR A 622 14.19 3.94 -14.68
N THR A 623 13.74 4.81 -15.58
CA THR A 623 14.59 5.54 -16.53
C THR A 623 14.94 6.96 -16.08
N MET A 624 14.25 7.48 -15.05
CA MET A 624 14.30 8.88 -14.63
C MET A 624 13.94 9.89 -15.74
N ALA A 625 13.32 9.41 -16.84
CA ALA A 625 12.90 10.24 -17.95
C ALA A 625 11.59 10.97 -17.61
N VAL A 626 11.53 12.26 -17.95
CA VAL A 626 10.28 13.02 -17.93
C VAL A 626 9.39 12.54 -19.07
N ARG A 627 8.19 12.05 -18.73
CA ARG A 627 7.24 11.48 -19.71
C ARG A 627 6.13 12.47 -20.07
N ASP A 628 5.76 13.34 -19.13
CA ASP A 628 4.89 14.50 -19.36
C ASP A 628 5.34 15.67 -18.48
N GLN A 629 5.08 16.88 -18.95
CA GLN A 629 5.34 18.10 -18.18
C GLN A 629 4.42 19.24 -18.59
N PHE A 630 4.04 20.05 -17.61
CA PHE A 630 3.24 21.25 -17.82
C PHE A 630 3.53 22.33 -16.78
N LYS A 631 3.23 23.58 -17.14
CA LYS A 631 3.30 24.74 -16.27
C LYS A 631 1.92 25.33 -16.02
N ILE A 632 1.68 25.84 -14.83
CA ILE A 632 0.56 26.75 -14.54
C ILE A 632 1.17 28.11 -14.19
N VAL A 633 0.74 29.16 -14.87
CA VAL A 633 1.25 30.53 -14.64
C VAL A 633 0.12 31.45 -14.22
N LYS A 634 0.46 32.47 -13.41
CA LYS A 634 -0.41 33.62 -13.15
C LYS A 634 0.35 34.86 -13.61
N GLY A 635 -0.27 35.69 -14.42
CA GLY A 635 0.31 36.96 -14.83
C GLY A 635 0.70 37.78 -13.59
N ALA A 636 1.85 38.46 -13.67
CA ALA A 636 2.30 39.37 -12.62
C ALA A 636 1.17 40.39 -12.36
N ARG A 637 0.61 40.38 -11.15
CA ARG A 637 -0.35 41.39 -10.71
C ARG A 637 0.38 42.62 -10.20
#